data_AF-A0A0F9FTP3-F1
#
_entry.id   AF-A0A0F9FTP3-F1
#
_cell.length_a   1.000
_cell.length_b   1.000
_cell.length_c   1.000
_cell.angle_alpha   90.00
_cell.angle_beta   90.00
_cell.angle_gamma   90.00
#
_symmetry.space_group_name_H-M   'P 1'
#
loop_
_entity.id
_entity.type
_entity.pdbx_description
1 polymer ?
#
loop_
_entity_poly.entity_id
_entity_poly.type
_entity_poly.pdbx_seq_one_letter_code
_entity_poly.pdbx_strand_id
1 'polypeptide(L)'
;MALEVNDFNALRISTASPEQVRSWSYGEVTKPETINYRTLKPEKDGLFCEKIFGPTKDFECYCGKYKRVRYKGIVCDKCGVEVTRTKVRRERMGHIELASPVAHIWFVKGTPSRIGLLLDISPRSLERVLYFAQFIVISVNEAVRDKALEALRQEMDQIAAAKDQEYAERISAVENAAAETIAKLEGGREEKLATLDADYEKKSATVQQKAEALEQDIARMEDKPSTKKLALDADFVIAERYAPVPKNASRRLQSELKKRLKALEREQTKKRREMEKALVAEISRKREAATAELEPLRKAIMAEKKTTKGARRGRKKEAKGPNADRLGQGMREAAGEVLDLLAPACKHLLMAEKELLLAARAVLDKAIEKTDKFANRQKRRGERAQKVKIKVE
;
A
#
# COMPACT_ATOMS: atom_id res chain seq x y z
N MET A 1 41.26 65.07 27.39
CA MET A 1 39.89 64.54 27.29
C MET A 1 39.79 63.47 28.36
N ALA A 2 39.01 63.77 29.39
CA ALA A 2 38.86 62.94 30.58
C ALA A 2 38.39 61.52 30.21
N LEU A 3 38.90 60.52 30.92
CA LEU A 3 38.35 59.17 30.91
C LEU A 3 36.88 59.25 31.32
N GLU A 4 36.00 58.70 30.49
CA GLU A 4 34.60 58.49 30.84
C GLU A 4 34.55 57.62 32.10
N VAL A 5 34.09 58.20 33.21
CA VAL A 5 33.69 57.45 34.39
C VAL A 5 32.43 56.69 33.99
N ASN A 6 32.58 55.37 33.85
CA ASN A 6 31.56 54.43 33.43
C ASN A 6 30.45 54.30 34.49
N ASP A 7 29.51 55.24 34.56
CA ASP A 7 28.27 55.07 35.33
C ASP A 7 27.23 54.30 34.49
N PHE A 8 27.50 53.02 34.23
CA PHE A 8 26.48 52.11 33.67
C PHE A 8 25.87 51.24 34.78
N ASN A 9 24.54 51.19 34.85
CA ASN A 9 23.83 50.41 35.87
C ASN A 9 23.80 48.91 35.55
N ALA A 10 23.77 48.52 34.27
CA ALA A 10 23.71 47.13 33.83
C ALA A 10 24.15 46.97 32.37
N LEU A 11 24.59 45.75 32.04
CA LEU A 11 24.87 45.32 30.67
C LEU A 11 23.82 44.30 30.24
N ARG A 12 23.19 44.51 29.08
CA ARG A 12 22.18 43.60 28.51
C ARG A 12 22.72 42.91 27.26
N ILE A 13 22.51 41.60 27.18
CA ILE A 13 22.80 40.79 25.99
C ILE A 13 21.47 40.25 25.45
N SER A 14 21.23 40.41 24.15
CA SER A 14 20.03 39.93 23.47
C SER A 14 20.36 39.43 22.07
N THR A 15 19.44 38.70 21.45
CA THR A 15 19.53 38.38 20.03
C THR A 15 19.42 39.65 19.19
N ALA A 16 20.18 39.70 18.10
CA ALA A 16 20.12 40.80 17.14
C ALA A 16 19.16 40.41 16.01
N SER A 17 18.17 41.27 15.73
CA SER A 17 17.34 41.15 14.53
C SER A 17 18.13 41.52 13.28
N PRO A 18 17.74 41.02 12.08
CA PRO A 18 18.38 41.42 10.83
C PRO A 18 18.38 42.95 10.61
N GLU A 19 17.31 43.63 11.02
CA GLU A 19 17.20 45.10 10.96
C GLU A 19 18.21 45.80 11.87
N GLN A 20 18.42 45.28 13.10
CA GLN A 20 19.44 45.80 14.00
C GLN A 20 20.85 45.62 13.43
N VAL A 21 21.16 44.47 12.82
CA VAL A 21 22.46 44.25 12.17
C VAL A 21 22.69 45.27 11.05
N ARG A 22 21.67 45.58 10.25
CA ARG A 22 21.76 46.63 9.23
C ARG A 22 21.94 48.02 9.84
N SER A 23 21.29 48.32 10.96
CA SER A 23 21.41 49.62 11.65
C SER A 23 22.83 49.92 12.17
N TRP A 24 23.58 48.86 12.51
CA TRP A 24 24.95 48.96 12.96
C TRP A 24 25.95 49.09 11.80
N SER A 25 25.51 48.72 10.60
CA SER A 25 26.39 48.60 9.46
C SER A 25 26.61 49.93 8.75
N TYR A 26 27.85 50.14 8.33
CA TYR A 26 28.24 51.28 7.50
C TYR A 26 28.26 50.94 5.99
N GLY A 27 27.94 49.70 5.63
CA GLY A 27 27.89 49.25 4.25
C GLY A 27 27.96 47.73 4.10
N GLU A 28 27.52 47.27 2.93
CA GLU A 28 27.53 45.86 2.55
C GLU A 28 28.88 45.47 1.94
N VAL A 29 29.43 44.33 2.37
CA VAL A 29 30.61 43.71 1.75
C VAL A 29 30.12 42.74 0.68
N THR A 30 30.24 43.14 -0.58
CA THR A 30 29.77 42.35 -1.73
C THR A 30 30.85 41.48 -2.35
N LYS A 31 32.11 41.83 -2.09
CA LYS A 31 33.28 41.33 -2.79
C LYS A 31 34.20 40.55 -1.85
N PRO A 32 34.68 39.35 -2.22
CA PRO A 32 35.58 38.57 -1.37
C PRO A 32 37.01 39.11 -1.34
N GLU A 33 37.33 40.10 -2.19
CA GLU A 33 38.65 40.67 -2.30
C GLU A 33 39.08 41.38 -1.00
N THR A 34 40.38 41.26 -0.69
CA THR A 34 40.97 41.83 0.52
C THR A 34 41.77 43.08 0.21
N ILE A 35 43.04 42.90 -0.13
CA ILE A 35 43.99 43.96 -0.47
C ILE A 35 44.64 43.64 -1.81
N ASN A 36 44.93 44.68 -2.57
CA ASN A 36 45.65 44.54 -3.82
C ASN A 36 47.13 44.22 -3.54
N TYR A 37 47.66 43.14 -4.13
CA TYR A 37 49.04 42.72 -3.89
C TYR A 37 50.11 43.70 -4.39
N ARG A 38 49.81 44.52 -5.42
CA ARG A 38 50.76 45.51 -5.96
C ARG A 38 50.74 46.81 -5.17
N THR A 39 49.54 47.32 -4.89
CA THR A 39 49.39 48.66 -4.30
C THR A 39 49.30 48.62 -2.77
N LEU A 40 49.11 47.44 -2.18
CA LEU A 40 48.82 47.22 -0.76
C LEU A 40 47.61 48.00 -0.25
N LYS A 41 46.76 48.49 -1.17
CA LYS A 41 45.53 49.20 -0.84
C LYS A 41 44.36 48.23 -0.75
N PRO A 42 43.40 48.46 0.17
CA PRO A 42 42.16 47.69 0.21
C PRO A 42 41.39 47.78 -1.11
N GLU A 43 40.79 46.67 -1.53
CA GLU A 43 39.89 46.67 -2.68
C GLU A 43 38.53 47.31 -2.30
N LYS A 44 37.89 47.93 -3.30
CA LYS A 44 36.59 48.59 -3.09
C LYS A 44 35.49 47.53 -2.92
N ASP A 45 34.60 47.76 -1.96
CA ASP A 45 33.48 46.88 -1.58
C ASP A 45 33.90 45.49 -1.04
N GLY A 46 35.22 45.31 -0.81
CA GLY A 46 35.81 44.11 -0.21
C GLY A 46 35.88 44.14 1.32
N LEU A 47 36.47 43.10 1.91
CA LEU A 47 36.53 42.89 3.37
C LEU A 47 37.23 44.01 4.16
N PHE A 48 38.11 44.78 3.51
CA PHE A 48 38.85 45.87 4.15
C PHE A 48 38.48 47.26 3.60
N CYS A 49 37.39 47.37 2.83
CA CYS A 49 37.01 48.57 2.11
C CYS A 49 36.97 49.82 3.02
N GLU A 50 37.71 50.87 2.63
CA GLU A 50 37.78 52.11 3.40
C GLU A 50 36.47 52.91 3.42
N LYS A 51 35.60 52.70 2.42
CA LYS A 51 34.27 53.34 2.37
C LYS A 51 33.39 52.85 3.52
N ILE A 52 33.47 51.56 3.84
CA ILE A 52 32.65 50.90 4.86
C ILE A 52 33.29 51.09 6.25
N PHE A 53 34.53 50.63 6.40
CA PHE A 53 35.18 50.58 7.70
C PHE A 53 35.89 51.87 8.10
N GLY A 54 36.12 52.80 7.17
CA GLY A 54 36.88 54.04 7.39
C GLY A 54 38.31 53.98 6.86
N PRO A 55 39.05 55.09 6.89
CA PRO A 55 40.34 55.24 6.20
C PRO A 55 41.47 54.43 6.86
N THR A 56 42.41 53.91 6.07
CA THR A 56 43.59 53.18 6.59
C THR A 56 44.58 54.14 7.26
N LYS A 57 44.70 55.37 6.74
CA LYS A 57 45.59 56.41 7.25
C LYS A 57 44.79 57.57 7.83
N ASP A 58 45.30 58.16 8.90
CA ASP A 58 44.63 59.28 9.57
C ASP A 58 44.41 60.45 8.62
N PHE A 59 43.16 60.87 8.49
CA PHE A 59 42.75 62.02 7.67
C PHE A 59 43.21 61.95 6.20
N GLU A 60 43.27 60.75 5.61
CA GLU A 60 43.55 60.55 4.18
C GLU A 60 42.48 59.64 3.56
N CYS A 61 41.87 60.09 2.46
CA CYS A 61 40.92 59.27 1.70
C CYS A 61 41.64 58.34 0.70
N TYR A 62 40.99 57.25 0.28
CA TYR A 62 41.54 56.23 -0.62
C TYR A 62 42.25 56.74 -1.87
N CYS A 63 41.61 57.69 -2.57
CA CYS A 63 42.11 58.25 -3.83
C CYS A 63 43.16 59.37 -3.64
N GLY A 64 43.37 59.82 -2.40
CA GLY A 64 44.31 60.89 -2.08
C GLY A 64 43.85 62.32 -2.42
N LYS A 65 42.60 62.53 -2.87
CA LYS A 65 42.02 63.87 -3.14
C LYS A 65 42.03 64.74 -1.88
N TYR A 66 41.53 64.21 -0.77
CA TYR A 66 41.51 64.86 0.53
C TYR A 66 42.56 64.24 1.45
N LYS A 67 43.43 65.10 1.98
CA LYS A 67 44.52 64.76 2.92
C LYS A 67 44.64 65.83 3.99
N ARG A 68 45.10 65.42 5.18
CA ARG A 68 45.32 66.27 6.38
C ARG A 68 44.03 66.60 7.13
N VAL A 69 44.20 67.02 8.38
CA VAL A 69 43.13 67.27 9.36
C VAL A 69 42.09 68.31 8.91
N ARG A 70 42.46 69.23 7.99
CA ARG A 70 41.57 70.30 7.51
C ARG A 70 40.27 69.81 6.86
N TYR A 71 40.26 68.58 6.34
CA TYR A 71 39.09 67.98 5.69
C TYR A 71 38.35 66.99 6.61
N LYS A 72 38.58 67.03 7.92
CA LYS A 72 37.95 66.13 8.88
C LYS A 72 36.43 66.13 8.73
N GLY A 73 35.83 64.95 8.61
CA GLY A 73 34.38 64.75 8.51
C GLY A 73 33.81 64.87 7.10
N ILE A 74 34.63 65.21 6.09
CA ILE A 74 34.18 65.25 4.69
C ILE A 74 34.22 63.85 4.09
N VAL A 75 33.14 63.47 3.41
CA VAL A 75 33.07 62.25 2.59
C VAL A 75 33.52 62.57 1.17
N CYS A 76 34.48 61.81 0.65
CA CYS A 76 35.07 62.10 -0.65
C CYS A 76 34.16 61.74 -1.82
N ASP A 77 33.85 62.69 -2.71
CA ASP A 77 32.96 62.47 -3.88
C ASP A 77 33.45 61.35 -4.83
N LYS A 78 34.77 61.16 -4.95
CA LYS A 78 35.36 60.18 -5.88
C LYS A 78 35.41 58.75 -5.33
N CYS A 79 35.71 58.60 -4.04
CA CYS A 79 35.93 57.28 -3.43
C CYS A 79 34.94 56.91 -2.33
N GLY A 80 34.12 57.86 -1.86
CA GLY A 80 33.14 57.66 -0.79
C GLY A 80 33.74 57.50 0.60
N VAL A 81 35.06 57.63 0.77
CA VAL A 81 35.72 57.49 2.07
C VAL A 81 35.59 58.78 2.87
N GLU A 82 35.14 58.63 4.12
CA GLU A 82 35.10 59.70 5.11
C GLU A 82 36.51 59.96 5.68
N VAL A 83 36.90 61.23 5.70
CA VAL A 83 38.19 61.66 6.22
C VAL A 83 38.11 61.76 7.75
N THR A 84 38.52 60.70 8.43
CA THR A 84 38.54 60.58 9.90
C THR A 84 39.81 59.88 10.38
N ARG A 85 39.91 59.59 11.68
CA ARG A 85 41.02 58.82 12.25
C ARG A 85 40.89 57.34 11.91
N THR A 86 42.01 56.64 11.74
CA THR A 86 42.05 55.19 11.51
C THR A 86 41.40 54.41 12.67
N LYS A 87 41.30 54.99 13.87
CA LYS A 87 40.65 54.38 15.04
C LYS A 87 39.23 53.87 14.75
N VAL A 88 38.46 54.57 13.89
CA VAL A 88 37.07 54.18 13.58
C VAL A 88 36.97 52.79 12.95
N ARG A 89 38.04 52.28 12.31
CA ARG A 89 38.06 50.93 11.72
C ARG A 89 37.91 49.81 12.74
N ARG A 90 38.06 50.10 14.03
CA ARG A 90 37.88 49.16 15.14
C ARG A 90 36.46 49.18 15.72
N GLU A 91 35.66 50.17 15.34
CA GLU A 91 34.33 50.44 15.91
C GLU A 91 33.23 50.28 14.86
N ARG A 92 33.51 50.56 13.58
CA ARG A 92 32.54 50.42 12.48
C ARG A 92 32.31 48.96 12.10
N MET A 93 31.04 48.57 12.05
CA MET A 93 30.63 47.25 11.58
C MET A 93 30.26 47.28 10.09
N GLY A 94 30.54 46.17 9.41
CA GLY A 94 30.03 45.85 8.07
C GLY A 94 29.01 44.72 8.15
N HIS A 95 28.22 44.53 7.10
CA HIS A 95 27.32 43.38 7.00
C HIS A 95 27.44 42.72 5.61
N ILE A 96 26.91 41.51 5.50
CA ILE A 96 26.74 40.79 4.23
C ILE A 96 25.25 40.46 4.14
N GLU A 97 24.60 40.88 3.07
CA GLU A 97 23.21 40.52 2.82
C GLU A 97 23.16 39.12 2.22
N LEU A 98 22.49 38.20 2.91
CA LEU A 98 22.39 36.81 2.48
C LEU A 98 21.24 36.63 1.50
N ALA A 99 21.48 35.97 0.38
CA ALA A 99 20.43 35.68 -0.61
C ALA A 99 19.34 34.74 -0.07
N SER A 100 19.65 33.94 0.94
CA SER A 100 18.73 33.03 1.62
C SER A 100 18.97 33.09 3.13
N PRO A 101 17.92 33.04 3.97
CA PRO A 101 18.08 33.03 5.41
C PRO A 101 18.85 31.79 5.87
N VAL A 102 19.75 31.99 6.84
CA VAL A 102 20.59 30.94 7.42
C VAL A 102 20.35 30.88 8.92
N ALA A 103 20.27 29.67 9.46
CA ALA A 103 20.14 29.45 10.89
C ALA A 103 21.49 29.64 11.61
N HIS A 104 21.49 30.39 12.71
CA HIS A 104 22.71 30.57 13.50
C HIS A 104 23.06 29.29 14.27
N ILE A 105 24.28 28.78 14.07
CA ILE A 105 24.72 27.47 14.55
C ILE A 105 24.56 27.26 16.07
N TRP A 106 24.74 28.31 16.88
CA TRP A 106 24.57 28.22 18.34
C TRP A 106 23.16 27.79 18.77
N PHE A 107 22.11 28.19 18.04
CA PHE A 107 20.73 27.81 18.39
C PHE A 107 20.31 26.46 17.81
N VAL A 108 21.05 25.96 16.82
CA VAL A 108 20.82 24.67 16.17
C VAL A 108 21.57 23.55 16.89
N LYS A 109 22.91 23.65 16.96
CA LYS A 109 23.79 22.59 17.49
C LYS A 109 24.08 22.72 18.99
N GLY A 110 23.74 23.85 19.61
CA GLY A 110 23.84 23.97 21.07
C GLY A 110 22.96 22.92 21.75
N THR A 111 23.48 22.23 22.76
CA THR A 111 22.72 21.23 23.53
C THR A 111 22.14 21.89 24.78
N PRO A 112 20.81 21.94 24.97
CA PRO A 112 19.76 21.46 24.06
C PRO A 112 19.48 22.42 22.91
N SER A 113 19.06 21.87 21.75
CA SER A 113 18.77 22.66 20.55
C SER A 113 17.60 23.60 20.81
N ARG A 114 17.85 24.92 20.78
CA ARG A 114 16.81 25.92 21.11
C ARG A 114 15.71 25.93 20.05
N ILE A 115 16.08 25.85 18.77
CA ILE A 115 15.14 25.78 17.65
C ILE A 115 14.40 24.44 17.67
N GLY A 116 15.12 23.33 17.93
CA GLY A 116 14.51 22.01 18.01
C GLY A 116 13.46 21.91 19.13
N LEU A 117 13.75 22.49 20.29
CA LEU A 117 12.81 22.58 21.41
C LEU A 117 11.59 23.44 21.08
N LEU A 118 11.79 24.59 20.42
CA LEU A 118 10.69 25.50 20.08
C LEU A 118 9.70 24.87 19.10
N LEU A 119 10.22 24.12 18.11
CA LEU A 119 9.41 23.51 17.06
C LEU A 119 8.95 22.08 17.38
N ASP A 120 9.33 21.53 18.53
CA ASP A 120 9.14 20.11 18.89
C ASP A 120 9.69 19.14 17.82
N ILE A 121 10.88 19.45 17.29
CA ILE A 121 11.57 18.66 16.27
C ILE A 121 12.84 18.08 16.86
N SER A 122 13.09 16.80 16.61
CA SER A 122 14.33 16.15 17.05
C SER A 122 15.55 16.86 16.44
N PRO A 123 16.65 17.08 17.18
CA PRO A 123 17.83 17.76 16.65
C PRO A 123 18.39 17.11 15.37
N ARG A 124 18.31 15.77 15.26
CA ARG A 124 18.72 15.02 14.08
C ARG A 124 17.83 15.31 12.87
N SER A 125 16.52 15.41 13.06
CA SER A 125 15.59 15.76 11.98
C SER A 125 15.80 17.21 11.54
N LEU A 126 15.96 18.13 12.49
CA LEU A 126 16.22 19.54 12.19
C LEU A 126 17.52 19.72 11.39
N GLU A 127 18.58 19.01 11.77
CA GLU A 127 19.86 19.02 11.05
C GLU A 127 19.70 18.55 9.59
N ARG A 128 18.94 17.47 9.35
CA ARG A 128 18.67 16.99 7.99
C ARG A 128 17.90 18.00 7.15
N VAL A 129 16.96 18.74 7.74
CA VAL A 129 16.23 19.79 7.03
C VAL A 129 17.16 20.96 6.69
N LEU A 130 17.98 21.41 7.64
CA LEU A 130 18.92 22.53 7.45
C LEU A 130 20.01 22.24 6.41
N TYR A 131 20.47 21.00 6.32
CA TYR A 131 21.45 20.56 5.32
C TYR A 131 20.79 20.02 4.04
N PHE A 132 19.52 20.35 3.78
CA PHE A 132 18.79 19.98 2.56
C PHE A 132 18.74 18.46 2.27
N ALA A 133 18.87 17.62 3.30
CA ALA A 133 18.76 16.17 3.17
C ALA A 133 17.30 15.69 3.23
N GLN A 134 16.42 16.44 3.87
CA GLN A 134 14.99 16.13 3.98
C GLN A 134 14.15 17.40 3.84
N PHE A 135 12.99 17.26 3.21
CA PHE A 135 11.98 18.31 3.16
C PHE A 135 11.15 18.32 4.45
N ILE A 136 10.64 19.50 4.80
CA ILE A 136 9.64 19.67 5.86
C ILE A 136 8.34 20.21 5.26
N VAL A 137 7.22 19.68 5.72
CA VAL A 137 5.90 20.15 5.30
C VAL A 137 5.55 21.38 6.13
N ILE A 138 5.40 22.52 5.48
CA ILE A 138 5.09 23.80 6.14
C ILE A 138 3.58 23.92 6.38
N SER A 139 2.77 23.50 5.40
CA SER A 139 1.32 23.63 5.44
C SER A 139 0.65 22.49 4.69
N VAL A 140 -0.51 22.04 5.17
CA VAL A 140 -1.34 21.04 4.51
C VAL A 140 -2.74 21.60 4.30
N ASN A 141 -3.27 21.47 3.08
CA ASN A 141 -4.67 21.75 2.82
C ASN A 141 -5.53 20.57 3.29
N GLU A 142 -6.16 20.71 4.45
CA GLU A 142 -6.94 19.65 5.08
C GLU A 142 -8.14 19.21 4.23
N ALA A 143 -8.82 20.13 3.54
CA ALA A 143 -9.99 19.81 2.72
C ALA A 143 -9.63 18.91 1.52
N VAL A 144 -8.49 19.19 0.87
CA VAL A 144 -8.00 18.35 -0.24
C VAL A 144 -7.53 16.99 0.28
N ARG A 145 -6.83 16.97 1.42
CA ARG A 145 -6.38 15.73 2.07
C ARG A 145 -7.55 14.82 2.40
N ASP A 146 -8.63 15.36 2.96
CA ASP A 146 -9.76 14.56 3.42
C ASP A 146 -10.56 13.99 2.23
N LYS A 147 -10.73 14.76 1.15
CA LYS A 147 -11.28 14.26 -0.12
C LYS A 147 -10.43 13.14 -0.72
N ALA A 148 -9.11 13.31 -0.73
CA ALA A 148 -8.19 12.27 -1.23
C ALA A 148 -8.24 11.00 -0.36
N LEU A 149 -8.35 11.15 0.96
CA LEU A 149 -8.51 10.02 1.88
C LEU A 149 -9.83 9.29 1.66
N GLU A 150 -10.91 10.00 1.34
CA GLU A 150 -12.21 9.40 1.06
C GLU A 150 -12.21 8.65 -0.28
N ALA A 151 -11.66 9.24 -1.34
CA ALA A 151 -11.46 8.56 -2.62
C ALA A 151 -10.63 7.27 -2.46
N LEU A 152 -9.50 7.35 -1.74
CA LEU A 152 -8.66 6.17 -1.48
C LEU A 152 -9.41 5.10 -0.67
N ARG A 153 -10.28 5.49 0.27
CA ARG A 153 -11.11 4.54 1.01
C ARG A 153 -12.12 3.84 0.10
N GLN A 154 -12.75 4.59 -0.82
CA GLN A 154 -13.68 4.02 -1.79
C GLN A 154 -12.99 3.03 -2.73
N GLU A 155 -11.81 3.37 -3.25
CA GLU A 155 -11.00 2.46 -4.07
C GLU A 155 -10.63 1.19 -3.29
N MET A 156 -10.21 1.31 -2.03
CA MET A 156 -9.91 0.15 -1.19
C MET A 156 -11.13 -0.74 -0.95
N ASP A 157 -12.32 -0.15 -0.76
CA ASP A 157 -13.56 -0.91 -0.56
C ASP A 157 -14.01 -1.60 -1.84
N GLN A 158 -13.82 -0.98 -3.02
CA GLN A 158 -14.08 -1.62 -4.32
C GLN A 158 -13.16 -2.81 -4.56
N ILE A 159 -11.86 -2.67 -4.29
CA ILE A 159 -10.89 -3.78 -4.42
C ILE A 159 -11.25 -4.92 -3.47
N ALA A 160 -11.64 -4.60 -2.23
CA ALA A 160 -12.07 -5.60 -1.26
C ALA A 160 -13.34 -6.34 -1.72
N ALA A 161 -14.34 -5.62 -2.25
CA ALA A 161 -15.57 -6.21 -2.76
C ALA A 161 -15.31 -7.12 -3.97
N ALA A 162 -14.48 -6.68 -4.92
CA ALA A 162 -14.09 -7.49 -6.09
C ALA A 162 -13.38 -8.79 -5.67
N LYS A 163 -12.48 -8.71 -4.68
CA LYS A 163 -11.81 -9.89 -4.11
C LYS A 163 -12.78 -10.82 -3.39
N ASP A 164 -13.71 -10.27 -2.62
CA ASP A 164 -14.75 -11.06 -1.95
C ASP A 164 -15.64 -11.82 -2.94
N GLN A 165 -15.95 -11.21 -4.08
CA GLN A 165 -16.70 -11.86 -5.16
C GLN A 165 -15.88 -12.98 -5.82
N GLU A 166 -14.62 -12.73 -6.18
CA GLU A 166 -13.71 -13.74 -6.74
C GLU A 166 -13.60 -14.97 -5.82
N TYR A 167 -13.53 -14.73 -4.51
CA TYR A 167 -13.48 -15.80 -3.51
C TYR A 167 -14.80 -16.56 -3.36
N ALA A 168 -15.94 -15.87 -3.40
CA ALA A 168 -17.24 -16.51 -3.36
C ALA A 168 -17.44 -17.42 -4.59
N GLU A 169 -17.05 -16.95 -5.77
CA GLU A 169 -17.12 -17.73 -7.01
C GLU A 169 -16.24 -18.99 -6.92
N ARG A 170 -14.99 -18.86 -6.46
CA ARG A 170 -14.09 -20.02 -6.26
C ARG A 170 -14.62 -21.04 -5.25
N ILE A 171 -15.20 -20.58 -4.14
CA ILE A 171 -15.81 -21.48 -3.14
C ILE A 171 -17.00 -22.21 -3.77
N SER A 172 -17.88 -21.49 -4.46
CA SER A 172 -19.06 -22.09 -5.11
C SER A 172 -18.67 -23.12 -6.18
N ALA A 173 -17.61 -22.87 -6.95
CA ALA A 173 -17.12 -23.79 -7.95
C ALA A 173 -16.62 -25.11 -7.33
N VAL A 174 -15.87 -25.03 -6.21
CA VAL A 174 -15.41 -26.21 -5.48
C VAL A 174 -16.57 -26.96 -4.84
N GLU A 175 -17.53 -26.25 -4.24
CA GLU A 175 -18.73 -26.86 -3.65
C GLU A 175 -19.59 -27.58 -4.69
N ASN A 176 -19.79 -26.98 -5.87
CA ASN A 176 -20.53 -27.60 -6.97
C ASN A 176 -19.81 -28.83 -7.54
N ALA A 177 -18.49 -28.74 -7.74
CA ALA A 177 -17.69 -29.89 -8.22
C ALA A 177 -17.71 -31.06 -7.23
N ALA A 178 -17.66 -30.77 -5.93
CA ALA A 178 -17.79 -31.77 -4.88
C ALA A 178 -19.19 -32.40 -4.88
N ALA A 179 -20.24 -31.60 -5.01
CA ALA A 179 -21.63 -32.07 -5.06
C ALA A 179 -21.88 -33.00 -6.27
N GLU A 180 -21.39 -32.63 -7.46
CA GLU A 180 -21.48 -33.48 -8.66
C GLU A 180 -20.76 -34.83 -8.48
N THR A 181 -19.57 -34.80 -7.87
CA THR A 181 -18.79 -36.03 -7.62
C THR A 181 -19.52 -36.95 -6.64
N ILE A 182 -20.12 -36.38 -5.59
CA ILE A 182 -20.93 -37.12 -4.61
C ILE A 182 -22.17 -37.71 -5.29
N ALA A 183 -22.89 -36.95 -6.11
CA ALA A 183 -24.07 -37.42 -6.82
C ALA A 183 -23.75 -38.60 -7.76
N LYS A 184 -22.60 -38.55 -8.47
CA LYS A 184 -22.13 -39.67 -9.31
C LYS A 184 -21.85 -40.94 -8.48
N LEU A 185 -21.29 -40.80 -7.28
CA LEU A 185 -21.02 -41.93 -6.39
C LEU A 185 -22.32 -42.51 -5.78
N GLU A 186 -23.29 -41.65 -5.47
CA GLU A 186 -24.62 -42.08 -4.99
C GLU A 186 -25.41 -42.80 -6.09
N GLY A 187 -25.37 -42.33 -7.34
CA GLY A 187 -25.95 -43.04 -8.48
C GLY A 187 -25.27 -44.40 -8.73
N GLY A 188 -23.94 -44.46 -8.64
CA GLY A 188 -23.20 -45.73 -8.74
C GLY A 188 -23.45 -46.69 -7.58
N ARG A 189 -23.89 -46.20 -6.42
CA ARG A 189 -24.33 -47.04 -5.29
C ARG A 189 -25.67 -47.71 -5.59
N GLU A 190 -26.62 -46.97 -6.15
CA GLU A 190 -27.95 -47.51 -6.51
C GLU A 190 -27.83 -48.61 -7.57
N GLU A 191 -27.01 -48.39 -8.60
CA GLU A 191 -26.77 -49.37 -9.66
C GLU A 191 -26.12 -50.66 -9.12
N LYS A 192 -25.10 -50.53 -8.26
CA LYS A 192 -24.44 -51.69 -7.63
C LYS A 192 -25.36 -52.46 -6.69
N LEU A 193 -26.20 -51.77 -5.91
CA LEU A 193 -27.21 -52.44 -5.07
C LEU A 193 -28.22 -53.21 -5.93
N ALA A 194 -28.71 -52.60 -7.00
CA ALA A 194 -29.66 -53.22 -7.92
C ALA A 194 -29.09 -54.48 -8.58
N THR A 195 -27.82 -54.47 -8.99
CA THR A 195 -27.17 -55.67 -9.56
C THR A 195 -27.06 -56.82 -8.55
N LEU A 196 -26.76 -56.52 -7.28
CA LEU A 196 -26.68 -57.51 -6.20
C LEU A 196 -28.04 -58.12 -5.87
N ASP A 197 -29.09 -57.31 -5.84
CA ASP A 197 -30.46 -57.75 -5.60
C ASP A 197 -30.94 -58.63 -6.77
N ALA A 198 -30.64 -58.26 -8.02
CA ALA A 198 -30.94 -59.08 -9.21
C ALA A 198 -30.17 -60.41 -9.22
N ASP A 199 -28.91 -60.43 -8.79
CA ASP A 199 -28.11 -61.65 -8.66
C ASP A 199 -28.63 -62.57 -7.55
N TYR A 200 -29.20 -62.01 -6.48
CA TYR A 200 -29.89 -62.79 -5.44
C TYR A 200 -31.18 -63.42 -5.98
N GLU A 201 -31.98 -62.67 -6.72
CA GLU A 201 -33.21 -63.19 -7.34
C GLU A 201 -32.90 -64.36 -8.29
N LYS A 202 -31.87 -64.24 -9.14
CA LYS A 202 -31.45 -65.34 -10.02
C LYS A 202 -31.01 -66.59 -9.25
N LYS A 203 -30.23 -66.42 -8.18
CA LYS A 203 -29.73 -67.54 -7.36
C LYS A 203 -30.83 -68.21 -6.55
N SER A 204 -31.71 -67.42 -5.94
CA SER A 204 -32.86 -67.92 -5.18
C SER A 204 -33.87 -68.63 -6.09
N ALA A 205 -34.17 -68.06 -7.26
CA ALA A 205 -35.03 -68.68 -8.27
C ALA A 205 -34.45 -70.01 -8.78
N THR A 206 -33.14 -70.09 -9.03
CA THR A 206 -32.50 -71.35 -9.47
C THR A 206 -32.61 -72.44 -8.42
N VAL A 207 -32.43 -72.09 -7.14
CA VAL A 207 -32.55 -73.04 -6.00
C VAL A 207 -33.99 -73.45 -5.77
N GLN A 208 -34.95 -72.53 -5.92
CA GLN A 208 -36.38 -72.83 -5.85
C GLN A 208 -36.83 -73.74 -7.01
N GLN A 209 -36.44 -73.44 -8.26
CA GLN A 209 -36.77 -74.26 -9.43
C GLN A 209 -36.20 -75.68 -9.33
N LYS A 210 -34.95 -75.83 -8.87
CA LYS A 210 -34.34 -77.15 -8.63
C LYS A 210 -35.08 -77.94 -7.56
N ALA A 211 -35.58 -77.26 -6.53
CA ALA A 211 -36.31 -77.90 -5.45
C ALA A 211 -37.75 -78.25 -5.82
N GLU A 212 -38.45 -77.40 -6.56
CA GLU A 212 -39.77 -77.70 -7.11
C GLU A 212 -39.71 -78.88 -8.08
N ALA A 213 -38.68 -78.94 -8.95
CA ALA A 213 -38.44 -80.09 -9.81
C ALA A 213 -38.22 -81.37 -9.00
N LEU A 214 -37.44 -81.29 -7.90
CA LEU A 214 -37.19 -82.44 -7.03
C LEU A 214 -38.42 -82.83 -6.20
N GLU A 215 -39.26 -81.87 -5.79
CA GLU A 215 -40.56 -82.14 -5.14
C GLU A 215 -41.54 -82.82 -6.10
N GLN A 216 -41.60 -82.37 -7.36
CA GLN A 216 -42.40 -83.03 -8.40
C GLN A 216 -41.90 -84.44 -8.72
N ASP A 217 -40.59 -84.66 -8.72
CA ASP A 217 -39.99 -85.98 -8.92
C ASP A 217 -40.22 -86.92 -7.73
N ILE A 218 -40.25 -86.39 -6.49
CA ILE A 218 -40.59 -87.14 -5.27
C ILE A 218 -42.09 -87.51 -5.27
N ALA A 219 -42.98 -86.58 -5.64
CA ALA A 219 -44.42 -86.82 -5.71
C ALA A 219 -44.82 -87.83 -6.80
N ARG A 220 -44.05 -87.95 -7.89
CA ARG A 220 -44.29 -88.93 -8.96
C ARG A 220 -43.87 -90.36 -8.61
N MET A 221 -43.10 -90.57 -7.54
CA MET A 221 -42.39 -91.84 -7.27
C MET A 221 -42.74 -92.49 -5.92
N GLU A 222 -43.89 -92.16 -5.32
CA GLU A 222 -44.29 -92.56 -3.96
C GLU A 222 -44.15 -94.06 -3.61
N ASP A 223 -44.15 -95.00 -4.59
CA ASP A 223 -43.99 -96.44 -4.34
C ASP A 223 -43.14 -97.22 -5.39
N LYS A 224 -42.27 -96.58 -6.19
CA LYS A 224 -41.38 -97.28 -7.17
C LYS A 224 -39.90 -96.93 -6.98
N PRO A 225 -38.96 -97.86 -7.24
CA PRO A 225 -37.54 -97.60 -7.07
C PRO A 225 -37.05 -96.51 -8.02
N SER A 226 -36.24 -95.61 -7.47
CA SER A 226 -35.70 -94.44 -8.14
C SER A 226 -34.97 -94.79 -9.45
N THR A 227 -35.44 -94.31 -10.60
CA THR A 227 -34.77 -94.51 -11.91
C THR A 227 -33.59 -93.55 -12.14
N LYS A 228 -33.50 -92.47 -11.36
CA LYS A 228 -32.47 -91.42 -11.45
C LYS A 228 -32.06 -90.95 -10.04
N LYS A 229 -30.78 -90.66 -9.83
CA LYS A 229 -30.25 -90.11 -8.56
C LYS A 229 -31.05 -88.87 -8.15
N LEU A 230 -31.84 -88.97 -7.07
CA LEU A 230 -32.57 -87.82 -6.51
C LEU A 230 -31.62 -87.11 -5.58
N ALA A 231 -31.01 -86.05 -6.08
CA ALA A 231 -30.10 -85.21 -5.33
C ALA A 231 -30.38 -83.74 -5.67
N LEU A 232 -30.47 -82.89 -4.65
CA LEU A 232 -30.64 -81.45 -4.88
C LEU A 232 -29.34 -80.86 -5.47
N ASP A 233 -28.19 -81.36 -5.01
CA ASP A 233 -26.84 -81.12 -5.51
C ASP A 233 -25.94 -82.30 -5.07
N ALA A 234 -24.64 -82.30 -5.42
CA ALA A 234 -23.69 -83.38 -5.14
C ALA A 234 -23.63 -83.81 -3.64
N ASP A 235 -23.89 -82.88 -2.72
CA ASP A 235 -23.74 -83.07 -1.27
C ASP A 235 -25.05 -83.49 -0.56
N PHE A 236 -26.20 -83.47 -1.24
CA PHE A 236 -27.48 -83.87 -0.63
C PHE A 236 -28.27 -84.81 -1.53
N VAL A 237 -28.05 -86.10 -1.31
CA VAL A 237 -28.72 -87.21 -2.01
C VAL A 237 -29.87 -87.72 -1.14
N ILE A 238 -31.08 -87.66 -1.69
CA ILE A 238 -32.31 -88.14 -1.05
C ILE A 238 -32.48 -89.65 -1.28
N ALA A 239 -32.12 -90.14 -2.47
CA ALA A 239 -32.08 -91.56 -2.80
C ALA A 239 -31.07 -91.83 -3.94
N GLU A 240 -30.26 -92.87 -3.79
CA GLU A 240 -29.42 -93.40 -4.87
C GLU A 240 -30.24 -94.21 -5.88
N ARG A 241 -29.67 -94.49 -7.05
CA ARG A 241 -30.35 -95.22 -8.13
C ARG A 241 -30.85 -96.57 -7.59
N TYR A 242 -32.14 -96.86 -7.76
CA TYR A 242 -32.85 -98.05 -7.30
C TYR A 242 -33.13 -98.18 -5.78
N ALA A 243 -32.86 -97.15 -4.96
CA ALA A 243 -33.22 -97.16 -3.54
C ALA A 243 -34.68 -96.70 -3.30
N PRO A 244 -35.40 -97.25 -2.30
CA PRO A 244 -36.74 -96.79 -1.94
C PRO A 244 -36.69 -95.39 -1.32
N VAL A 245 -37.58 -94.51 -1.80
CA VAL A 245 -37.67 -93.12 -1.32
C VAL A 245 -38.21 -93.14 0.12
N PRO A 246 -37.49 -92.53 1.10
CA PRO A 246 -37.95 -92.53 2.49
C PRO A 246 -39.22 -91.69 2.65
N LYS A 247 -40.22 -92.16 3.41
CA LYS A 247 -41.51 -91.46 3.68
C LYS A 247 -41.37 -90.03 4.24
N ASN A 248 -40.19 -89.67 4.75
CA ASN A 248 -39.85 -88.34 5.27
C ASN A 248 -39.09 -87.45 4.27
N ALA A 249 -39.02 -87.84 2.99
CA ALA A 249 -38.25 -87.16 1.94
C ALA A 249 -38.67 -85.70 1.72
N SER A 250 -39.98 -85.42 1.69
CA SER A 250 -40.53 -84.06 1.53
C SER A 250 -40.16 -83.15 2.70
N ARG A 251 -40.30 -83.62 3.95
CA ARG A 251 -39.93 -82.86 5.15
C ARG A 251 -38.43 -82.57 5.23
N ARG A 252 -37.59 -83.54 4.83
CA ARG A 252 -36.12 -83.37 4.77
C ARG A 252 -35.75 -82.35 3.69
N LEU A 253 -36.36 -82.44 2.51
CA LEU A 253 -36.18 -81.50 1.40
C LEU A 253 -36.58 -80.07 1.80
N GLN A 254 -37.75 -79.88 2.40
CA GLN A 254 -38.19 -78.55 2.86
C GLN A 254 -37.32 -77.99 3.99
N SER A 255 -36.82 -78.84 4.89
CA SER A 255 -35.92 -78.40 5.95
C SER A 255 -34.55 -77.96 5.42
N GLU A 256 -34.06 -78.64 4.38
CA GLU A 256 -32.78 -78.33 3.73
C GLU A 256 -32.90 -77.11 2.81
N LEU A 257 -34.04 -76.97 2.11
CA LEU A 257 -34.38 -75.77 1.35
C LEU A 257 -34.42 -74.53 2.25
N LYS A 258 -35.08 -74.63 3.40
CA LYS A 258 -35.16 -73.54 4.37
C LYS A 258 -33.80 -73.17 4.96
N LYS A 259 -32.90 -74.15 5.18
CA LYS A 259 -31.52 -73.89 5.59
C LYS A 259 -30.71 -73.20 4.49
N ARG A 260 -30.85 -73.65 3.24
CA ARG A 260 -30.13 -73.09 2.08
C ARG A 260 -30.60 -71.69 1.71
N LEU A 261 -31.91 -71.43 1.73
CA LEU A 261 -32.45 -70.08 1.55
C LEU A 261 -31.97 -69.14 2.66
N LYS A 262 -32.01 -69.58 3.93
CA LYS A 262 -31.44 -68.78 5.03
C LYS A 262 -29.93 -68.57 4.93
N ALA A 263 -29.18 -69.53 4.38
CA ALA A 263 -27.75 -69.40 4.15
C ALA A 263 -27.47 -68.38 3.03
N LEU A 264 -28.21 -68.44 1.92
CA LEU A 264 -28.16 -67.49 0.82
C LEU A 264 -28.56 -66.07 1.26
N GLU A 265 -29.62 -65.92 2.06
CA GLU A 265 -30.03 -64.64 2.65
C GLU A 265 -28.94 -64.07 3.58
N ARG A 266 -28.30 -64.92 4.40
CA ARG A 266 -27.19 -64.49 5.27
C ARG A 266 -25.96 -64.07 4.48
N GLU A 267 -25.64 -64.78 3.40
CA GLU A 267 -24.52 -64.43 2.52
C GLU A 267 -24.78 -63.10 1.80
N GLN A 268 -26.01 -62.89 1.32
CA GLN A 268 -26.38 -61.65 0.65
C GLN A 268 -26.47 -60.45 1.59
N THR A 269 -27.07 -60.62 2.77
CA THR A 269 -27.09 -59.55 3.78
C THR A 269 -25.68 -59.18 4.25
N LYS A 270 -24.75 -60.14 4.30
CA LYS A 270 -23.33 -59.87 4.57
C LYS A 270 -22.68 -59.10 3.42
N LYS A 271 -22.86 -59.54 2.17
CA LYS A 271 -22.34 -58.86 0.96
C LYS A 271 -22.89 -57.44 0.82
N ARG A 272 -24.20 -57.25 1.04
CA ARG A 272 -24.87 -55.94 1.03
C ARG A 272 -24.31 -55.02 2.11
N ARG A 273 -24.13 -55.51 3.34
CA ARG A 273 -23.53 -54.74 4.45
C ARG A 273 -22.07 -54.38 4.20
N GLU A 274 -21.27 -55.30 3.66
CA GLU A 274 -19.86 -55.04 3.34
C GLU A 274 -19.73 -53.99 2.23
N MET A 275 -20.55 -54.11 1.18
CA MET A 275 -20.57 -53.15 0.07
C MET A 275 -21.10 -51.78 0.50
N GLU A 276 -22.17 -51.73 1.28
CA GLU A 276 -22.73 -50.48 1.80
C GLU A 276 -21.73 -49.75 2.71
N LYS A 277 -21.02 -50.49 3.57
CA LYS A 277 -19.94 -49.92 4.39
C LYS A 277 -18.80 -49.38 3.53
N ALA A 278 -18.39 -50.09 2.49
CA ALA A 278 -17.32 -49.64 1.58
C ALA A 278 -17.69 -48.36 0.84
N LEU A 279 -18.92 -48.28 0.30
CA LEU A 279 -19.43 -47.11 -0.42
C LEU A 279 -19.64 -45.90 0.49
N VAL A 280 -20.18 -46.09 1.70
CA VAL A 280 -20.32 -45.00 2.68
C VAL A 280 -18.96 -44.46 3.10
N ALA A 281 -17.96 -45.33 3.27
CA ALA A 281 -16.59 -44.90 3.56
C ALA A 281 -15.94 -44.15 2.37
N GLU A 282 -16.27 -44.51 1.13
CA GLU A 282 -15.78 -43.82 -0.06
C GLU A 282 -16.40 -42.42 -0.20
N ILE A 283 -17.71 -42.29 0.04
CA ILE A 283 -18.42 -41.00 0.08
C ILE A 283 -17.88 -40.13 1.22
N SER A 284 -17.64 -40.69 2.41
CA SER A 284 -17.10 -39.92 3.54
C SER A 284 -15.70 -39.40 3.24
N ARG A 285 -14.81 -40.23 2.66
CA ARG A 285 -13.47 -39.81 2.24
C ARG A 285 -13.50 -38.69 1.20
N LYS A 286 -14.44 -38.74 0.25
CA LYS A 286 -14.58 -37.69 -0.78
C LYS A 286 -15.15 -36.39 -0.21
N ARG A 287 -16.09 -36.47 0.75
CA ARG A 287 -16.58 -35.30 1.50
C ARG A 287 -15.46 -34.67 2.33
N GLU A 288 -14.67 -35.48 3.04
CA GLU A 288 -13.52 -35.02 3.81
C GLU A 288 -12.46 -34.37 2.91
N ALA A 289 -12.14 -34.96 1.77
CA ALA A 289 -11.22 -34.38 0.79
C ALA A 289 -11.71 -33.01 0.27
N ALA A 290 -13.00 -32.89 -0.09
CA ALA A 290 -13.58 -31.62 -0.51
C ALA A 290 -13.53 -30.56 0.61
N THR A 291 -13.83 -30.94 1.86
CA THR A 291 -13.71 -30.01 3.00
C THR A 291 -12.25 -29.63 3.28
N ALA A 292 -11.30 -30.54 3.08
CA ALA A 292 -9.88 -30.31 3.24
C ALA A 292 -9.29 -29.39 2.15
N GLU A 293 -9.87 -29.38 0.93
CA GLU A 293 -9.51 -28.41 -0.12
C GLU A 293 -10.12 -27.01 0.14
N LEU A 294 -11.30 -26.95 0.76
CA LEU A 294 -11.95 -25.69 1.12
C LEU A 294 -11.31 -24.99 2.33
N GLU A 295 -10.76 -25.74 3.28
CA GLU A 295 -10.11 -25.19 4.48
C GLU A 295 -8.92 -24.25 4.21
N PRO A 296 -7.94 -24.58 3.35
CA PRO A 296 -6.82 -23.69 3.03
C PRO A 296 -7.29 -22.45 2.27
N LEU A 297 -8.30 -22.57 1.40
CA LEU A 297 -8.89 -21.42 0.72
C LEU A 297 -9.55 -20.47 1.72
N ARG A 298 -10.34 -20.99 2.67
CA ARG A 298 -10.96 -20.19 3.75
C ARG A 298 -9.91 -19.54 4.65
N LYS A 299 -8.82 -20.24 4.98
CA LYS A 299 -7.70 -19.70 5.76
C LYS A 299 -6.96 -18.60 5.00
N ALA A 300 -6.71 -18.77 3.70
CA ALA A 300 -6.09 -17.75 2.84
C ALA A 300 -6.95 -16.48 2.76
N ILE A 301 -8.27 -16.63 2.60
CA ILE A 301 -9.22 -15.51 2.59
C ILE A 301 -9.21 -14.75 3.92
N MET A 302 -9.24 -15.46 5.05
CA MET A 302 -9.16 -14.83 6.36
C MET A 302 -7.83 -14.12 6.61
N ALA A 303 -6.72 -14.68 6.12
CA ALA A 303 -5.40 -14.07 6.21
C ALA A 303 -5.33 -12.78 5.38
N GLU A 304 -5.81 -12.79 4.14
CA GLU A 304 -5.85 -11.59 3.29
C GLU A 304 -6.81 -10.51 3.80
N LYS A 305 -7.95 -10.89 4.38
CA LYS A 305 -8.84 -9.94 5.06
C LYS A 305 -8.19 -9.30 6.29
N LYS A 306 -7.35 -10.05 7.01
CA LYS A 306 -6.57 -9.51 8.14
C LYS A 306 -5.47 -8.57 7.67
N THR A 307 -4.75 -8.89 6.59
CA THR A 307 -3.71 -8.00 6.05
C THR A 307 -4.31 -6.72 5.47
N THR A 308 -5.42 -6.78 4.74
CA THR A 308 -6.13 -5.58 4.24
C THR A 308 -6.71 -4.73 5.38
N LYS A 309 -7.36 -5.32 6.40
CA LYS A 309 -7.79 -4.58 7.60
C LYS A 309 -6.62 -4.01 8.41
N GLY A 310 -5.51 -4.75 8.48
CA GLY A 310 -4.26 -4.33 9.12
C GLY A 310 -3.64 -3.13 8.40
N ALA A 311 -3.53 -3.19 7.08
CA ALA A 311 -3.08 -2.09 6.22
C ALA A 311 -4.00 -0.87 6.34
N ARG A 312 -5.32 -1.07 6.40
CA ARG A 312 -6.32 -0.01 6.61
C ARG A 312 -6.16 0.66 7.97
N ARG A 313 -5.81 -0.09 9.03
CA ARG A 313 -5.51 0.45 10.37
C ARG A 313 -4.14 1.13 10.43
N GLY A 314 -3.11 0.57 9.79
CA GLY A 314 -1.77 1.13 9.70
C GLY A 314 -1.76 2.48 8.99
N ARG A 315 -2.32 2.55 7.78
CA ARG A 315 -2.43 3.80 7.01
C ARG A 315 -3.31 4.85 7.70
N LYS A 316 -4.34 4.44 8.45
CA LYS A 316 -5.18 5.38 9.23
C LYS A 316 -4.44 5.93 10.46
N LYS A 317 -3.48 5.19 11.03
CA LYS A 317 -2.57 5.68 12.08
C LYS A 317 -1.47 6.57 11.50
N GLU A 318 -0.95 6.26 10.32
CA GLU A 318 0.01 7.13 9.61
C GLU A 318 -0.62 8.45 9.16
N ALA A 319 -1.86 8.40 8.66
CA ALA A 319 -2.64 9.60 8.31
C ALA A 319 -3.10 10.41 9.53
N LYS A 320 -3.19 9.78 10.71
CA LYS A 320 -3.48 10.40 12.01
C LYS A 320 -2.27 10.33 12.95
N GLY A 321 -1.07 10.53 12.42
CA GLY A 321 0.17 10.41 13.19
C GLY A 321 0.11 11.25 14.49
N PRO A 322 0.70 10.76 15.60
CA PRO A 322 0.57 11.38 16.93
C PRO A 322 1.10 12.82 17.03
N ASN A 323 1.78 13.30 15.99
CA ASN A 323 2.33 14.64 15.87
C ASN A 323 1.49 15.59 15.01
N ALA A 324 0.47 15.14 14.27
CA ALA A 324 -0.31 16.01 13.38
C ALA A 324 -1.16 17.03 14.15
N ASP A 325 -1.72 16.64 15.30
CA ASP A 325 -2.57 17.51 16.11
C ASP A 325 -1.75 18.47 17.00
N ARG A 326 -0.58 18.06 17.51
CA ARG A 326 0.32 18.91 18.33
C ARG A 326 1.21 19.84 17.50
N LEU A 327 1.81 19.36 16.40
CA LEU A 327 2.53 20.23 15.45
C LEU A 327 1.55 21.18 14.76
N GLY A 328 0.32 20.75 14.50
CA GLY A 328 -0.68 21.56 13.80
C GLY A 328 -1.16 22.79 14.57
N GLN A 329 -1.24 22.75 15.90
CA GLN A 329 -1.62 23.92 16.71
C GLN A 329 -0.41 24.82 17.02
N GLY A 330 0.72 24.25 17.45
CA GLY A 330 1.93 25.02 17.74
C GLY A 330 2.57 25.67 16.51
N MET A 331 2.56 24.99 15.34
CA MET A 331 3.02 25.59 14.08
C MET A 331 2.01 26.59 13.52
N ARG A 332 0.70 26.51 13.81
CA ARG A 332 -0.27 27.52 13.34
C ARG A 332 -0.05 28.88 14.02
N GLU A 333 0.24 28.88 15.32
CA GLU A 333 0.53 30.10 16.08
C GLU A 333 1.96 30.61 15.80
N ALA A 334 2.97 29.74 15.79
CA ALA A 334 4.35 30.13 15.49
C ALA A 334 4.59 30.49 14.01
N ALA A 335 3.90 29.83 13.05
CA ALA A 335 3.99 30.21 11.65
C ALA A 335 3.21 31.50 11.35
N GLY A 336 2.15 31.82 12.10
CA GLY A 336 1.47 33.12 11.99
C GLY A 336 2.42 34.27 12.34
N GLU A 337 3.11 34.18 13.49
CA GLU A 337 4.05 35.20 13.92
C GLU A 337 5.33 35.26 13.06
N VAL A 338 5.82 34.11 12.57
CA VAL A 338 6.98 34.05 11.66
C VAL A 338 6.64 34.47 10.23
N LEU A 339 5.43 34.21 9.73
CA LEU A 339 4.96 34.75 8.44
C LEU A 339 4.79 36.26 8.51
N ASP A 340 4.32 36.82 9.62
CA ASP A 340 4.17 38.27 9.78
C ASP A 340 5.53 38.98 9.85
N LEU A 341 6.56 38.33 10.40
CA LEU A 341 7.96 38.80 10.39
C LEU A 341 8.69 38.60 9.05
N LEU A 342 8.33 37.58 8.25
CA LEU A 342 8.92 37.30 6.93
C LEU A 342 8.15 37.93 5.76
N ALA A 343 6.94 38.47 6.00
CA ALA A 343 6.10 39.09 4.99
C ALA A 343 6.82 40.18 4.15
N PRO A 344 7.70 41.04 4.71
CA PRO A 344 8.41 42.05 3.91
C PRO A 344 9.45 41.43 2.97
N ALA A 345 10.12 40.35 3.39
CA ALA A 345 11.16 39.66 2.62
C ALA A 345 10.55 38.77 1.51
N CYS A 346 9.45 38.08 1.80
CA CYS A 346 8.70 37.31 0.81
C CYS A 346 8.02 38.20 -0.24
N LYS A 347 7.66 39.45 0.08
CA LYS A 347 7.05 40.38 -0.89
C LYS A 347 7.99 40.74 -2.03
N HIS A 348 9.31 40.76 -1.82
CA HIS A 348 10.29 40.98 -2.89
C HIS A 348 10.58 39.72 -3.71
N LEU A 349 10.61 38.54 -3.09
CA LEU A 349 10.77 37.25 -3.77
C LEU A 349 9.52 36.85 -4.59
N LEU A 350 8.31 37.10 -4.07
CA LEU A 350 7.06 36.87 -4.77
C LEU A 350 6.89 37.77 -5.99
N MET A 351 7.48 38.97 -6.02
CA MET A 351 7.42 39.86 -7.18
C MET A 351 8.30 39.35 -8.33
N ALA A 352 9.47 38.77 -8.01
CA ALA A 352 10.33 38.13 -9.01
C ALA A 352 9.70 36.84 -9.58
N GLU A 353 9.04 36.03 -8.76
CA GLU A 353 8.26 34.86 -9.23
C GLU A 353 7.02 35.27 -10.03
N LYS A 354 6.36 36.39 -9.67
CA LYS A 354 5.19 36.89 -10.43
C LYS A 354 5.59 37.32 -11.83
N GLU A 355 6.73 37.99 -12.02
CA GLU A 355 7.21 38.37 -13.35
C GLU A 355 7.61 37.14 -14.18
N LEU A 356 8.23 36.13 -13.55
CA LEU A 356 8.57 34.88 -14.24
C LEU A 356 7.31 34.08 -14.63
N LEU A 357 6.30 34.03 -13.77
CA LEU A 357 5.01 33.38 -14.03
C LEU A 357 4.18 34.14 -15.08
N LEU A 358 4.21 35.47 -15.09
CA LEU A 358 3.58 36.29 -16.13
C LEU A 358 4.29 36.10 -17.48
N ALA A 359 5.62 36.03 -17.50
CA ALA A 359 6.38 35.72 -18.71
C ALA A 359 6.09 34.29 -19.22
N ALA A 360 6.06 33.29 -18.32
CA ALA A 360 5.73 31.91 -18.67
C ALA A 360 4.29 31.77 -19.20
N ARG A 361 3.32 32.49 -18.60
CA ARG A 361 1.93 32.51 -19.06
C ARG A 361 1.79 33.18 -20.43
N ALA A 362 2.50 34.29 -20.69
CA ALA A 362 2.52 34.92 -22.00
C ALA A 362 3.14 34.04 -23.10
N VAL A 363 4.14 33.21 -22.74
CA VAL A 363 4.73 32.22 -23.66
C VAL A 363 3.75 31.07 -23.91
N LEU A 364 3.07 30.58 -22.88
CA LEU A 364 2.03 29.55 -23.01
C LEU A 364 0.83 30.03 -23.82
N ASP A 365 0.34 31.25 -23.59
CA ASP A 365 -0.79 31.81 -24.34
C ASP A 365 -0.45 32.01 -25.82
N LYS A 366 0.79 32.43 -26.14
CA LYS A 366 1.29 32.48 -27.54
C LYS A 366 1.46 31.09 -28.16
N ALA A 367 1.81 30.09 -27.36
CA ALA A 367 1.89 28.69 -27.82
C ALA A 367 0.49 28.13 -28.09
N ILE A 368 -0.48 28.41 -27.21
CA ILE A 368 -1.89 28.02 -27.34
C ILE A 368 -2.52 28.69 -28.56
N GLU A 369 -2.31 29.99 -28.77
CA GLU A 369 -2.78 30.68 -29.97
C GLU A 369 -2.20 30.09 -31.27
N LYS A 370 -0.93 29.67 -31.25
CA LYS A 370 -0.29 29.00 -32.39
C LYS A 370 -0.88 27.62 -32.63
N THR A 371 -1.18 26.85 -31.57
CA THR A 371 -1.83 25.54 -31.70
C THR A 371 -3.29 25.66 -32.14
N ASP A 372 -4.02 26.66 -31.68
CA ASP A 372 -5.41 26.93 -32.12
C ASP A 372 -5.48 27.42 -33.56
N LYS A 373 -4.54 28.27 -33.99
CA LYS A 373 -4.40 28.66 -35.41
C LYS A 373 -4.02 27.47 -36.30
N PHE A 374 -3.24 26.51 -35.77
CA PHE A 374 -2.91 25.27 -36.48
C PHE A 374 -4.10 24.31 -36.55
N ALA A 375 -4.85 24.14 -35.46
CA ALA A 375 -6.07 23.34 -35.39
C ALA A 375 -7.18 23.90 -36.31
N ASN A 376 -7.38 25.22 -36.33
CA ASN A 376 -8.33 25.86 -37.25
C ASN A 376 -7.89 25.78 -38.72
N ARG A 377 -6.59 25.79 -39.03
CA ARG A 377 -6.08 25.51 -40.39
C ARG A 377 -6.33 24.07 -40.83
N GLN A 378 -6.20 23.11 -39.92
CA GLN A 378 -6.52 21.69 -40.17
C GLN A 378 -8.02 21.49 -40.38
N LYS A 379 -8.87 22.12 -39.56
CA LYS A 379 -10.33 22.06 -39.66
C LYS A 379 -10.85 22.67 -40.97
N ARG A 380 -10.31 23.82 -41.40
CA ARG A 380 -10.62 24.43 -42.71
C ARG A 380 -10.13 23.61 -43.91
N ARG A 381 -9.05 22.85 -43.76
CA ARG A 381 -8.59 21.88 -44.79
C ARG A 381 -9.50 20.66 -44.87
N GLY A 382 -9.99 20.16 -43.73
CA GLY A 382 -10.99 19.08 -43.65
C GLY A 382 -12.33 19.48 -44.26
N GLU A 383 -12.84 20.67 -43.95
CA GLU A 383 -14.11 21.19 -44.50
C GLU A 383 -14.03 21.48 -46.01
N ARG A 384 -12.86 21.92 -46.52
CA ARG A 384 -12.64 22.03 -47.97
C ARG A 384 -12.58 20.65 -48.65
N ALA A 385 -11.98 19.64 -48.04
CA ALA A 385 -11.97 18.28 -48.58
C ALA A 385 -13.37 17.64 -48.60
N GLN A 386 -14.22 17.97 -47.61
CA GLN A 386 -15.59 17.45 -47.52
C GLN A 386 -16.55 18.18 -48.48
N LYS A 387 -16.38 19.49 -48.70
CA LYS A 387 -17.14 20.23 -49.74
C LYS A 387 -16.77 19.85 -51.17
N VAL A 388 -15.57 19.35 -51.43
CA VAL A 388 -15.19 18.82 -52.75
C VAL A 388 -15.80 17.44 -53.00
N LYS A 389 -16.01 16.61 -51.95
CA LYS A 389 -16.68 15.30 -52.08
C LYS A 389 -18.21 15.40 -52.28
N ILE A 390 -18.87 16.44 -51.76
CA ILE A 390 -20.34 16.59 -51.87
C ILE A 390 -20.78 17.17 -53.24
N LYS A 391 -19.84 17.53 -54.13
CA LYS A 391 -20.14 18.08 -55.47
C LYS A 391 -20.00 17.06 -56.61
N VAL A 392 -19.81 15.78 -56.28
CA VAL A 392 -19.67 14.66 -57.21
C VAL A 392 -20.64 13.56 -56.76
N GLU A 393 -21.93 13.77 -56.97
CA GLU A 393 -22.99 12.76 -57.06
C GLU A 393 -24.18 13.36 -57.80
#